data_AF-A0A9E6ZQF2-F1
#
_entry.id   AF-A0A9E6ZQF2-F1
#
_cell.length_a   1.000
_cell.length_b   1.000
_cell.length_c   1.000
_cell.angle_alpha   90.00
_cell.angle_beta   90.00
_cell.angle_gamma   90.00
#
_symmetry.space_group_name_H-M   'P 1'
#
loop_
_entity.id
_entity.type
_entity.pdbx_description
1 polymer ?
#
loop_
_entity_poly.entity_id
_entity_poly.type
_entity_poly.pdbx_seq_one_letter_code
_entity_poly.pdbx_strand_id
1 'polypeptide(L)'
;MLDIHYIINEVCKQFNITYEQVIIKSNKPKYVIPRNFCCFFLKKYTLLNDREVGKLIKRDRTSVISILKRIFNDVDTNYKIKMKFDYLDEHFSEVQKKDEVSKNEVTFIITYKFHENEFEDEIICEYREDFTDQFQSILHHLPEMFFENHHKHIQPVNIINISDFSIINIQNKK
;
A
#
# COMPACT_ATOMS: atom_id res chain seq x y z
N MET A 1 -2.42 -5.52 1.45
CA MET A 1 -2.80 -6.52 0.43
C MET A 1 -2.41 -5.95 -0.92
N LEU A 2 -1.73 -6.73 -1.75
CA LEU A 2 -1.33 -6.28 -3.07
C LEU A 2 -2.43 -6.50 -4.11
N ASP A 3 -2.42 -5.67 -5.15
CA ASP A 3 -3.27 -5.84 -6.32
C ASP A 3 -2.94 -7.12 -7.11
N ILE A 4 -3.98 -7.81 -7.58
CA ILE A 4 -3.87 -9.10 -8.29
C ILE A 4 -3.15 -8.92 -9.62
N HIS A 5 -3.50 -7.88 -10.38
CA HIS A 5 -2.93 -7.63 -11.69
C HIS A 5 -1.46 -7.25 -11.57
N TYR A 6 -1.11 -6.48 -10.53
CA TYR A 6 0.27 -6.14 -10.22
C TYR A 6 1.14 -7.40 -10.02
N ILE A 7 0.73 -8.34 -9.15
CA ILE A 7 1.49 -9.58 -8.90
C ILE A 7 1.70 -10.36 -10.21
N ILE A 8 0.63 -10.56 -10.98
CA ILE A 8 0.69 -11.33 -12.25
C ILE A 8 1.63 -10.64 -13.25
N ASN A 9 1.56 -9.31 -13.35
CA ASN A 9 2.38 -8.55 -14.29
C ASN A 9 3.86 -8.61 -13.91
N GLU A 10 4.21 -8.49 -12.63
CA GLU A 10 5.60 -8.60 -12.18
C GLU A 10 6.18 -9.99 -12.41
N VAL A 11 5.41 -11.05 -12.14
CA VAL A 11 5.82 -12.42 -12.51
C VAL A 11 6.01 -12.53 -14.03
N CYS A 12 5.06 -12.07 -14.83
CA CYS A 12 5.16 -12.11 -16.29
C CYS A 12 6.42 -11.40 -16.82
N LYS A 13 6.73 -10.20 -16.29
CA LYS A 13 7.95 -9.44 -16.62
C LYS A 13 9.21 -10.21 -16.29
N GLN A 14 9.31 -10.80 -15.09
CA GLN A 14 10.48 -11.57 -14.66
C GLN A 14 10.77 -12.80 -15.52
N PHE A 15 9.75 -13.35 -16.17
CA PHE A 15 9.90 -14.52 -17.04
C PHE A 15 9.81 -14.21 -18.54
N ASN A 16 9.63 -12.94 -18.90
CA ASN A 16 9.42 -12.48 -20.27
C ASN A 16 8.33 -13.31 -20.99
N ILE A 17 7.16 -13.40 -20.35
CA ILE A 17 5.97 -14.07 -20.88
C ILE A 17 4.74 -13.18 -20.69
N THR A 18 3.63 -13.53 -21.35
CA THR A 18 2.35 -12.85 -21.15
C THR A 18 1.43 -13.64 -20.21
N TYR A 19 0.37 -12.99 -19.71
CA TYR A 19 -0.63 -13.66 -18.88
C TYR A 19 -1.35 -14.80 -19.61
N GLU A 20 -1.59 -14.66 -20.91
CA GLU A 20 -2.18 -15.73 -21.75
C GLU A 20 -1.29 -16.98 -21.75
N GLN A 21 0.03 -16.79 -21.73
CA GLN A 21 1.01 -17.86 -21.63
C GLN A 21 1.08 -18.47 -20.22
N VAL A 22 0.75 -17.71 -19.17
CA VAL A 22 0.59 -18.26 -17.81
C VAL A 22 -0.58 -19.25 -17.79
N ILE A 23 -1.74 -18.87 -18.32
CA ILE A 23 -2.98 -19.63 -18.19
C ILE A 23 -3.14 -20.79 -19.20
N ILE A 24 -2.37 -20.77 -20.30
CA ILE A 24 -2.42 -21.80 -21.34
C ILE A 24 -2.23 -23.21 -20.76
N LYS A 25 -2.96 -24.21 -21.27
CA LYS A 25 -2.79 -25.62 -20.88
C LYS A 25 -1.53 -26.24 -21.49
N SER A 26 -0.37 -25.76 -21.06
CA SER A 26 0.94 -26.30 -21.45
C SER A 26 1.76 -26.71 -20.24
N ASN A 27 2.47 -27.83 -20.40
CA ASN A 27 3.40 -28.41 -19.42
C ASN A 27 4.86 -28.02 -19.68
N LYS A 28 5.14 -27.18 -20.68
CA LYS A 28 6.50 -26.69 -20.94
C LYS A 28 6.99 -25.89 -19.72
N PRO A 29 8.21 -26.12 -19.19
CA PRO A 29 8.73 -25.41 -18.02
C PRO A 29 8.66 -23.88 -18.15
N LYS A 30 8.86 -23.35 -19.37
CA LYS A 30 8.72 -21.91 -19.70
C LYS A 30 7.35 -21.32 -19.31
N TYR A 31 6.29 -22.12 -19.24
CA TYR A 31 4.94 -21.68 -18.85
C TYR A 31 4.51 -22.21 -17.48
N VAL A 32 5.03 -23.38 -17.07
CA VAL A 32 4.71 -23.98 -15.78
C VAL A 32 5.36 -23.22 -14.63
N ILE A 33 6.64 -22.87 -14.73
CA ILE A 33 7.36 -22.19 -13.64
C ILE A 33 6.72 -20.83 -13.33
N PRO A 34 6.45 -19.94 -14.31
CA PRO A 34 5.81 -18.66 -14.03
C PRO A 34 4.39 -18.83 -13.47
N ARG A 35 3.63 -19.82 -13.95
CA ARG A 35 2.31 -20.14 -13.37
C ARG A 35 2.42 -20.54 -11.91
N ASN A 36 3.41 -21.34 -11.56
CA ASN A 36 3.65 -21.74 -10.19
C ASN A 36 3.93 -20.51 -9.30
N PHE A 37 4.74 -19.58 -9.80
CA PHE A 37 5.04 -18.32 -9.13
C PHE A 37 3.77 -17.48 -8.92
N CYS A 38 2.93 -17.33 -9.95
CA CYS A 38 1.64 -16.64 -9.80
C CYS A 38 0.78 -17.29 -8.71
N CYS A 39 0.65 -18.63 -8.68
CA CYS A 39 -0.12 -19.30 -7.64
C CYS A 39 0.38 -18.95 -6.24
N PHE A 40 1.70 -19.04 -6.04
CA PHE A 40 2.32 -18.82 -4.75
C PHE A 40 2.16 -17.38 -4.28
N PHE A 41 2.54 -16.42 -5.11
CA PHE A 41 2.49 -15.01 -4.71
C PHE A 41 1.08 -14.48 -4.56
N LEU A 42 0.12 -14.93 -5.39
CA LEU A 42 -1.29 -14.65 -5.15
C LEU A 42 -1.73 -15.20 -3.79
N LYS A 43 -1.35 -16.43 -3.44
CA LYS A 43 -1.73 -17.00 -2.12
C LYS A 43 -1.07 -16.29 -0.94
N LYS A 44 0.13 -15.74 -1.12
CA LYS A 44 0.93 -15.11 -0.06
C LYS A 44 0.54 -13.64 0.18
N TYR A 45 0.38 -12.87 -0.89
CA TYR A 45 0.19 -11.41 -0.82
C TYR A 45 -1.25 -10.94 -1.02
N THR A 46 -2.19 -11.88 -1.19
CA THR A 46 -3.63 -11.63 -1.29
C THR A 46 -4.43 -12.50 -0.32
N LEU A 47 -5.72 -12.20 -0.16
CA LEU A 47 -6.64 -13.00 0.65
C LEU A 47 -7.33 -14.13 -0.14
N LEU A 48 -6.88 -14.39 -1.36
CA LEU A 48 -7.53 -15.38 -2.23
C LEU A 48 -7.37 -16.80 -1.65
N ASN A 49 -8.45 -17.57 -1.70
CA ASN A 49 -8.41 -19.00 -1.44
C ASN A 49 -7.95 -19.78 -2.68
N ASP A 50 -7.62 -21.07 -2.49
CA ASP A 50 -7.11 -21.93 -3.58
C ASP A 50 -8.04 -22.02 -4.79
N ARG A 51 -9.37 -21.92 -4.56
CA ARG A 51 -10.37 -21.98 -5.63
C ARG A 51 -10.35 -20.71 -6.46
N GLU A 52 -10.20 -19.56 -5.82
CA GLU A 52 -10.11 -18.25 -6.50
C GLU A 52 -8.81 -18.12 -7.28
N VAL A 53 -7.69 -18.51 -6.69
CA VAL A 53 -6.40 -18.57 -7.41
C VAL A 53 -6.52 -19.49 -8.63
N GLY A 54 -7.15 -20.66 -8.46
CA GLY A 54 -7.43 -21.58 -9.56
C GLY A 54 -8.24 -20.95 -10.69
N LYS A 55 -9.30 -20.21 -10.36
CA LYS A 55 -10.09 -19.47 -11.36
C LYS A 55 -9.24 -18.48 -12.16
N LEU A 56 -8.40 -17.69 -11.48
CA LEU A 56 -7.52 -16.71 -12.14
C LEU A 56 -6.58 -17.41 -13.13
N ILE A 57 -5.84 -18.42 -12.69
CA ILE A 57 -4.85 -19.10 -13.54
C ILE A 57 -5.44 -20.16 -14.49
N LYS A 58 -6.78 -20.29 -14.53
CA LYS A 58 -7.53 -21.33 -15.26
C LYS A 58 -7.08 -22.77 -14.91
N ARG A 59 -7.02 -23.09 -13.62
CA ARG A 59 -6.68 -24.42 -13.08
C ARG A 59 -7.63 -24.86 -11.97
N ASP A 60 -7.73 -26.16 -11.79
CA ASP A 60 -8.49 -26.74 -10.69
C ASP A 60 -7.83 -26.44 -9.35
N ARG A 61 -8.65 -26.31 -8.30
CA ARG A 61 -8.20 -26.09 -6.92
C ARG A 61 -7.11 -27.09 -6.51
N THR A 62 -7.27 -28.37 -6.86
CA THR A 62 -6.31 -29.44 -6.54
C THR A 62 -4.96 -29.24 -7.23
N SER A 63 -4.97 -28.68 -8.44
CA SER A 63 -3.74 -28.30 -9.14
C SER A 63 -3.01 -27.17 -8.42
N VAL A 64 -3.74 -26.16 -7.92
CA VAL A 64 -3.17 -25.07 -7.11
C VAL A 64 -2.49 -25.64 -5.86
N ILE A 65 -3.17 -26.51 -5.12
CA ILE A 65 -2.61 -27.14 -3.91
C ILE A 65 -1.32 -27.91 -4.24
N SER A 66 -1.30 -28.68 -5.33
CA SER A 66 -0.11 -29.41 -5.76
C SER A 66 1.05 -28.47 -6.13
N ILE A 67 0.74 -27.37 -6.82
CA ILE A 67 1.71 -26.34 -7.21
C ILE A 67 2.36 -25.71 -5.98
N LEU A 68 1.57 -25.32 -4.97
CA LEU A 68 2.08 -24.68 -3.75
C LEU A 68 3.02 -25.60 -2.96
N LYS A 69 2.79 -26.93 -3.02
CA LYS A 69 3.71 -27.90 -2.41
C LYS A 69 5.00 -28.06 -3.20
N ARG A 70 4.92 -28.03 -4.53
CA ARG A 70 6.08 -28.28 -5.41
C ARG A 70 7.02 -27.09 -5.53
N ILE A 71 6.52 -25.86 -5.45
CA ILE A 71 7.34 -24.67 -5.71
C ILE A 71 8.56 -24.57 -4.80
N PHE A 72 8.45 -25.00 -3.54
CA PHE A 72 9.58 -25.03 -2.61
C PHE A 72 10.68 -25.99 -3.07
N ASN A 73 10.32 -27.18 -3.56
CA ASN A 73 11.29 -28.10 -4.15
C ASN A 73 11.96 -27.47 -5.39
N ASP A 74 11.19 -26.78 -6.24
CA ASP A 74 11.76 -26.11 -7.43
C ASP A 74 12.74 -25.00 -7.03
N VAL A 75 12.45 -24.26 -5.95
CA VAL A 75 13.32 -23.21 -5.37
C VAL A 75 14.58 -23.84 -4.75
N ASP A 76 14.45 -24.91 -3.98
CA ASP A 76 15.58 -25.53 -3.30
C ASP A 76 16.56 -26.23 -4.26
N THR A 77 16.03 -26.79 -5.35
CA THR A 77 16.82 -27.59 -6.29
C THR A 77 17.36 -26.81 -7.49
N ASN A 78 16.82 -25.62 -7.77
CA ASN A 78 17.23 -24.83 -8.93
C ASN A 78 17.57 -23.38 -8.55
N TYR A 79 18.87 -23.10 -8.50
CA TYR A 79 19.40 -21.77 -8.16
C TYR A 79 18.82 -20.63 -9.00
N LYS A 80 18.58 -20.84 -10.31
CA LYS A 80 18.00 -19.78 -11.17
C LYS A 80 16.54 -19.49 -10.83
N ILE A 81 15.80 -20.53 -10.42
CA ILE A 81 14.42 -20.37 -9.93
C ILE A 81 14.44 -19.65 -8.59
N LYS A 82 15.33 -20.06 -7.68
CA LYS A 82 15.52 -19.43 -6.37
C LYS A 82 15.79 -17.94 -6.47
N MET A 83 16.77 -17.52 -7.27
CA MET A 83 17.08 -16.09 -7.43
C MET A 83 15.88 -15.25 -7.86
N LYS A 84 15.08 -15.76 -8.81
CA LYS A 84 13.87 -15.05 -9.26
C LYS A 84 12.78 -15.04 -8.19
N PHE A 85 12.68 -16.12 -7.43
CA PHE A 85 11.72 -16.24 -6.34
C PHE A 85 12.05 -15.25 -5.23
N ASP A 86 13.30 -15.27 -4.74
CA ASP A 86 13.78 -14.39 -3.67
C ASP A 86 13.61 -12.92 -4.07
N TYR A 87 13.99 -12.56 -5.30
CA TYR A 87 13.78 -11.20 -5.83
C TYR A 87 12.31 -10.77 -5.79
N LEU A 88 11.39 -11.60 -6.29
CA LEU A 88 9.97 -11.25 -6.32
C LEU A 88 9.37 -11.19 -4.92
N ASP A 89 9.79 -12.09 -4.04
CA ASP A 89 9.32 -12.14 -2.66
C ASP A 89 9.75 -10.90 -1.85
N GLU A 90 11.01 -10.51 -1.99
CA GLU A 90 11.54 -9.27 -1.41
C GLU A 90 10.79 -8.06 -1.98
N HIS A 91 10.67 -7.96 -3.31
CA HIS A 91 9.99 -6.87 -3.99
C HIS A 91 8.53 -6.70 -3.53
N PHE A 92 7.75 -7.78 -3.50
CA PHE A 92 6.35 -7.73 -3.05
C PHE A 92 6.23 -7.39 -1.57
N SER A 93 7.15 -7.87 -0.74
CA SER A 93 7.19 -7.52 0.69
C SER A 93 7.45 -6.03 0.91
N GLU A 94 8.34 -5.42 0.12
CA GLU A 94 8.60 -3.98 0.20
C GLU A 94 7.39 -3.13 -0.22
N VAL A 95 6.74 -3.50 -1.32
CA VAL A 95 5.55 -2.79 -1.83
C VAL A 95 4.42 -2.89 -0.81
N GLN A 96 4.21 -4.07 -0.22
CA GLN A 96 3.19 -4.25 0.79
C GLN A 96 3.42 -3.36 2.03
N LYS A 97 4.67 -3.26 2.49
CA LYS A 97 5.02 -2.39 3.63
C LYS A 97 4.76 -0.91 3.32
N LYS A 98 5.11 -0.45 2.12
CA LYS A 98 4.86 0.94 1.70
C LYS A 98 3.38 1.28 1.67
N ASP A 99 2.54 0.37 1.17
CA ASP A 99 1.08 0.54 1.16
C ASP A 99 0.48 0.57 2.58
N GLU A 100 1.11 -0.11 3.54
CA GLU A 100 0.69 -0.10 4.95
C GLU A 100 1.11 1.19 5.66
N VAL A 101 2.32 1.68 5.40
CA VAL A 101 2.80 2.98 5.90
C VAL A 101 1.94 4.12 5.33
N SER A 102 1.68 4.15 4.02
CA SER A 102 0.88 5.21 3.40
C SER A 102 -0.57 5.26 3.88
N LYS A 103 -1.09 4.15 4.43
CA LYS A 103 -2.43 4.13 5.06
C LYS A 103 -2.42 4.63 6.49
N ASN A 104 -1.27 4.62 7.14
CA ASN A 104 -1.09 5.08 8.52
C ASN A 104 -0.58 6.52 8.59
N GLU A 105 -0.03 7.05 7.49
CA GLU A 105 0.26 8.47 7.33
C GLU A 105 -1.05 9.25 7.14
N VAL A 106 -1.36 10.13 8.10
CA VAL A 106 -2.43 11.11 7.92
C VAL A 106 -1.81 12.44 7.55
N THR A 107 -2.23 12.96 6.40
CA THR A 107 -1.84 14.31 5.98
C THR A 107 -2.87 15.29 6.51
N PHE A 108 -2.40 16.27 7.29
CA PHE A 108 -3.22 17.38 7.77
C PHE A 108 -2.88 18.63 6.98
N ILE A 109 -3.92 19.29 6.47
CA ILE A 109 -3.83 20.68 6.02
C ILE A 109 -4.44 21.55 7.11
N ILE A 110 -3.62 22.42 7.68
CA ILE A 110 -4.07 23.45 8.62
C ILE A 110 -4.07 24.78 7.89
N THR A 111 -5.24 25.42 7.85
CA THR A 111 -5.44 26.73 7.24
C THR A 111 -5.63 27.78 8.33
N TYR A 112 -4.80 28.82 8.31
CA TYR A 112 -4.94 30.00 9.16
C TYR A 112 -5.39 31.21 8.34
N LYS A 113 -6.33 31.99 8.89
CA LYS A 113 -6.70 33.31 8.36
C LYS A 113 -6.23 34.39 9.33
N PHE A 114 -5.54 35.39 8.81
CA PHE A 114 -5.09 36.56 9.56
C PHE A 114 -5.92 37.79 9.17
N HIS A 115 -6.29 38.59 10.16
CA HIS A 115 -6.86 39.92 9.94
C HIS A 115 -5.88 40.97 10.46
N GLU A 116 -5.02 41.47 9.60
CA GLU A 116 -4.25 42.68 9.84
C GLU A 116 -4.46 43.67 8.70
N ASN A 117 -4.94 44.88 9.02
CA ASN A 117 -4.91 46.04 8.13
C ASN A 117 -5.36 45.75 6.68
N GLU A 118 -6.56 45.21 6.51
CA GLU A 118 -7.26 44.98 5.21
C GLU A 118 -6.71 43.88 4.29
N PHE A 119 -5.71 43.09 4.69
CA PHE A 119 -5.24 41.92 3.92
C PHE A 119 -5.63 40.59 4.60
N GLU A 120 -6.21 39.67 3.82
CA GLU A 120 -6.42 38.26 4.20
C GLU A 120 -5.29 37.42 3.58
N ASP A 121 -4.39 36.89 4.41
CA ASP A 121 -3.41 35.88 3.99
C ASP A 121 -3.82 34.49 4.49
N GLU A 122 -3.62 33.48 3.64
CA GLU A 122 -3.90 32.07 3.92
C GLU A 122 -2.58 31.29 4.02
N ILE A 123 -2.31 30.70 5.19
CA ILE A 123 -1.15 29.81 5.38
C ILE A 123 -1.64 28.37 5.36
N ILE A 124 -1.07 27.56 4.47
CA ILE A 124 -1.32 26.13 4.35
C ILE A 124 -0.09 25.40 4.92
N CYS A 125 -0.24 24.77 6.08
CA CYS A 125 0.78 23.87 6.63
C CYS A 125 0.40 22.42 6.30
N GLU A 126 1.30 21.70 5.63
CA GLU A 126 1.19 20.25 5.41
C GLU A 126 1.98 19.51 6.48
N TYR A 127 1.30 18.68 7.28
CA TYR A 127 1.94 17.84 8.29
C TYR A 127 1.72 16.37 7.95
N ARG A 128 2.80 15.58 7.98
CA ARG A 128 2.79 14.12 7.73
C ARG A 128 3.40 13.41 8.94
N GLU A 129 2.58 12.67 9.66
CA GLU A 129 3.06 11.78 10.72
C GLU A 129 2.27 10.47 10.72
N ASP A 130 2.90 9.43 11.27
CA ASP A 130 2.24 8.17 11.61
C ASP A 130 1.18 8.45 12.68
N PHE A 131 -0.07 8.01 12.45
CA PHE A 131 -1.17 8.21 13.38
C PHE A 131 -0.93 7.42 14.67
N THR A 132 -0.35 8.08 15.69
CA THR A 132 -0.13 7.52 17.03
C THR A 132 -0.99 8.23 18.06
N ASP A 133 -1.19 7.63 19.24
CA ASP A 133 -1.94 8.25 20.36
C ASP A 133 -1.35 9.61 20.79
N GLN A 134 -0.07 9.88 20.46
CA GLN A 134 0.58 11.18 20.69
C GLN A 134 0.02 12.29 19.80
N PHE A 135 -0.58 11.94 18.65
CA PHE A 135 -1.06 12.90 17.67
C PHE A 135 -2.23 13.76 18.18
N GLN A 136 -3.12 13.21 19.01
CA GLN A 136 -4.17 14.02 19.66
C GLN A 136 -3.57 15.06 20.60
N SER A 137 -2.48 14.73 21.31
CA SER A 137 -1.77 15.67 22.17
C SER A 137 -1.12 16.80 21.36
N ILE A 138 -0.55 16.47 20.19
CA ILE A 138 0.03 17.46 19.28
C ILE A 138 -1.04 18.38 18.71
N LEU A 139 -2.20 17.87 18.29
CA LEU A 139 -3.34 18.71 17.85
C LEU A 139 -3.81 19.69 18.92
N HIS A 140 -3.80 19.28 20.19
CA HIS A 140 -4.17 20.15 21.30
C HIS A 140 -3.12 21.24 21.60
N HIS A 141 -1.84 21.02 21.27
CA HIS A 141 -0.74 21.96 21.53
C HIS A 141 -0.23 22.69 20.27
N LEU A 142 -0.69 22.31 19.08
CA LEU A 142 -0.34 22.90 17.80
C LEU A 142 -0.53 24.43 17.75
N PRO A 143 -1.61 25.00 18.35
CA PRO A 143 -1.72 26.45 18.49
C PRO A 143 -0.57 27.03 19.33
N GLU A 144 -0.22 26.40 20.46
CA GLU A 144 0.82 26.92 21.36
C GLU A 144 2.22 26.87 20.70
N MET A 145 2.51 25.81 19.96
CA MET A 145 3.82 25.60 19.30
C MET A 145 4.11 26.58 18.15
N PHE A 146 3.08 27.03 17.41
CA PHE A 146 3.26 27.97 16.29
C PHE A 146 3.21 29.44 16.72
N PHE A 147 2.66 29.75 17.91
CA PHE A 147 2.29 31.11 18.29
C PHE A 147 3.10 31.72 19.47
N GLU A 148 4.22 31.11 19.88
CA GLU A 148 5.11 31.69 20.90
C GLU A 148 5.65 33.10 20.56
N ASN A 149 5.51 33.58 19.31
CA ASN A 149 6.06 34.88 18.86
C ASN A 149 5.05 35.94 18.39
N HIS A 150 3.74 35.69 18.36
CA HIS A 150 2.76 36.67 17.85
C HIS A 150 1.54 36.86 18.77
N HIS A 151 1.52 37.97 19.51
CA HIS A 151 0.40 38.41 20.38
C HIS A 151 -0.85 38.88 19.61
N LYS A 152 -1.44 38.07 18.73
CA LYS A 152 -2.66 38.46 18.00
C LYS A 152 -3.71 37.36 17.92
N HIS A 153 -4.98 37.79 17.90
CA HIS A 153 -6.18 36.94 17.84
C HIS A 153 -6.24 36.17 16.52
N ILE A 154 -5.86 34.90 16.55
CA ILE A 154 -5.97 33.97 15.42
C ILE A 154 -7.02 32.91 15.78
N GLN A 155 -7.91 32.60 14.85
CA GLN A 155 -8.85 31.49 14.99
C GLN A 155 -8.52 30.42 13.95
N PRO A 156 -8.31 29.15 14.36
CA PRO A 156 -8.16 28.06 13.41
C PRO A 156 -9.46 27.93 12.60
N VAL A 157 -9.35 27.86 11.27
CA VAL A 157 -10.53 27.91 10.39
C VAL A 157 -11.02 26.51 10.05
N ASN A 158 -10.13 25.58 9.72
CA ASN A 158 -10.46 24.18 9.41
C ASN A 158 -9.25 23.26 9.64
N ILE A 159 -9.49 22.03 10.09
CA ILE A 159 -8.54 20.92 9.98
C ILE A 159 -9.15 19.90 9.01
N ILE A 160 -8.46 19.63 7.90
CA ILE A 160 -8.92 18.66 6.91
C ILE A 160 -8.10 17.38 7.08
N ASN A 161 -8.78 16.27 7.41
CA ASN A 161 -8.18 14.96 7.31
C ASN A 161 -8.31 14.46 5.86
N ILE A 162 -7.18 14.37 5.17
CA ILE A 162 -7.12 14.01 3.75
C ILE A 162 -7.28 12.50 3.54
N SER A 163 -7.01 11.66 4.56
CA SER A 163 -7.13 10.20 4.40
C SER A 163 -8.58 9.75 4.23
N ASP A 164 -9.55 10.50 4.76
CA ASP A 164 -10.99 10.18 4.73
C ASP A 164 -11.88 11.28 4.14
N PHE A 165 -11.33 12.35 3.55
CA PHE A 165 -12.07 13.54 3.09
C PHE A 165 -13.04 14.13 4.14
N SER A 166 -12.68 14.06 5.43
CA SER A 166 -13.51 14.60 6.51
C SER A 166 -12.96 15.94 6.98
N ILE A 167 -13.83 16.96 7.00
CA ILE A 167 -13.51 18.29 7.52
C ILE A 167 -13.86 18.30 9.01
N ILE A 168 -12.85 18.46 9.88
CA ILE A 168 -13.06 18.69 11.30
C ILE A 168 -13.13 20.20 11.50
N ASN A 169 -14.35 20.68 11.74
CA ASN A 169 -14.61 22.09 12.02
C ASN A 169 -14.36 22.34 13.51
N ILE A 170 -13.22 22.93 13.86
CA ILE A 170 -12.91 23.28 15.25
C ILE A 170 -13.55 24.64 15.54
N GLN A 171 -14.81 24.63 15.97
CA GLN A 171 -15.40 25.81 16.58
C GLN A 171 -14.96 25.88 18.04
N ASN A 172 -14.14 26.88 18.37
CA ASN A 172 -13.84 27.23 19.76
C ASN A 172 -15.15 27.60 20.47
N LYS A 173 -15.60 26.74 21.40
CA LYS A 173 -16.63 27.13 22.36
C LYS A 173 -16.06 28.24 23.24
N LYS A 174 -16.71 29.41 23.17
CA LYS A 174 -16.45 30.56 24.05
C LYS A 174 -16.62 30.21 25.52
#